data_AF-A0A1A1Z2N6-F1
#
_entry.id   AF-A0A1A1Z2N6-F1
#
_cell.length_a   1.000
_cell.length_b   1.000
_cell.length_c   1.000
_cell.angle_alpha   90.00
_cell.angle_beta   90.00
_cell.angle_gamma   90.00
#
_symmetry.space_group_name_H-M   'P 1'
#
loop_
_entity.id
_entity.type
_entity.pdbx_description
1 polymer ?
#
loop_
_entity_poly.entity_id
_entity_poly.type
_entity_poly.pdbx_seq_one_letter_code
_entity_poly.pdbx_strand_id
1 'polypeptide(L)'
;MRPFEDVVAEHGATVLRVCRAVLGPTDAEDAWSETFLSALRAYPDLPADANVEAWLVTIAHRRAIDVGRARSRRPMPTDTLPERPAAHADPATRDPDLWAALERLPTKQRQALAYHHIAGLPFAEIGELIGNSPDAARRAAADGLKTLRKYYREDETA
;
A
#
# COMPACT_ATOMS: atom_id res chain seq x y z
N MET A 1 8.27 -26.48 -1.82
CA MET A 1 7.88 -25.09 -1.51
C MET A 1 8.73 -24.61 -0.35
N ARG A 2 9.26 -23.38 -0.40
CA ARG A 2 10.07 -22.86 0.72
C ARG A 2 9.17 -22.59 1.95
N PRO A 3 9.70 -22.65 3.19
CA PRO A 3 8.97 -22.24 4.39
C PRO A 3 8.29 -20.88 4.23
N PHE A 4 7.08 -20.73 4.77
CA PHE A 4 6.34 -19.47 4.65
C PHE A 4 7.02 -18.31 5.40
N GLU A 5 7.73 -18.61 6.49
CA GLU A 5 8.53 -17.62 7.22
C GLU A 5 9.58 -16.94 6.33
N ASP A 6 10.15 -17.66 5.36
CA ASP A 6 11.08 -17.08 4.40
C ASP A 6 10.39 -16.09 3.44
N VAL A 7 9.15 -16.40 3.05
CA VAL A 7 8.32 -15.51 2.22
C VAL A 7 8.01 -14.22 2.99
N VAL A 8 7.67 -14.34 4.28
CA VAL A 8 7.44 -13.19 5.16
C VAL A 8 8.72 -12.37 5.33
N ALA A 9 9.86 -13.03 5.56
CA ALA A 9 11.15 -12.36 5.74
C ALA A 9 11.56 -11.58 4.48
N GLU A 10 11.32 -12.16 3.30
CA GLU A 10 11.69 -11.56 2.02
C GLU A 10 10.77 -10.40 1.61
N HIS A 11 9.45 -10.58 1.71
CA HIS A 11 8.48 -9.62 1.17
C HIS A 11 7.82 -8.74 2.22
N GLY A 12 7.96 -9.05 3.50
CA GLY A 12 7.26 -8.39 4.60
C GLY A 12 7.44 -6.87 4.60
N ALA A 13 8.67 -6.40 4.46
CA ALA A 13 8.97 -4.97 4.43
C ALA A 13 8.36 -4.27 3.21
N THR A 14 8.40 -4.89 2.04
CA THR A 14 7.79 -4.33 0.82
C THR A 14 6.27 -4.25 0.94
N VAL A 15 5.62 -5.33 1.38
CA VAL A 15 4.16 -5.34 1.60
C VAL A 15 3.76 -4.28 2.62
N LEU A 16 4.52 -4.10 3.71
CA LEU A 16 4.21 -3.07 4.71
C LEU A 16 4.31 -1.66 4.12
N ARG A 17 5.35 -1.38 3.33
CA ARG A 17 5.49 -0.10 2.62
C ARG A 17 4.34 0.14 1.64
N VAL A 18 3.89 -0.89 0.93
CA VAL A 18 2.71 -0.84 0.05
C VAL A 18 1.45 -0.51 0.86
N CYS A 19 1.20 -1.22 1.96
CA CYS A 19 0.05 -0.96 2.83
C CYS A 19 0.06 0.49 3.33
N ARG A 20 1.20 0.99 3.80
CA ARG A 20 1.37 2.40 4.24
C ARG A 20 1.11 3.40 3.12
N ALA A 21 1.62 3.14 1.92
CA ALA A 21 1.40 4.00 0.77
C ALA A 21 -0.06 4.04 0.32
N VAL A 22 -0.81 2.94 0.46
CA VAL A 22 -2.20 2.88 0.01
C VAL A 22 -3.18 3.36 1.08
N LEU A 23 -2.98 2.95 2.34
CA LEU A 23 -3.93 3.14 3.45
C LEU A 23 -3.54 4.24 4.44
N GLY A 24 -2.28 4.67 4.44
CA GLY A 24 -1.73 5.51 5.50
C GLY A 24 -1.25 4.69 6.70
N PRO A 25 -0.62 5.33 7.70
CA PRO A 25 0.07 4.64 8.79
C PRO A 25 -0.88 3.91 9.75
N THR A 26 -2.10 4.40 9.96
CA THR A 26 -3.03 3.85 10.95
C THR A 26 -3.50 2.44 10.62
N ASP A 27 -3.88 2.18 9.36
CA ASP A 27 -4.50 0.92 8.96
C ASP A 27 -3.50 -0.07 8.34
N ALA A 28 -2.23 0.32 8.19
CA ALA A 28 -1.26 -0.44 7.39
C ALA A 28 -0.76 -1.72 8.06
N GLU A 29 -0.53 -1.71 9.38
CA GLU A 29 -0.02 -2.87 10.12
C GLU A 29 -1.07 -3.98 10.22
N ASP A 30 -2.32 -3.60 10.42
CA ASP A 30 -3.47 -4.52 10.37
C ASP A 30 -3.63 -5.11 8.97
N ALA A 31 -3.61 -4.28 7.93
CA ALA A 31 -3.69 -4.75 6.56
C ALA A 31 -2.51 -5.68 6.18
N TRP A 32 -1.31 -5.39 6.67
CA TRP A 32 -0.14 -6.26 6.50
C TRP A 32 -0.36 -7.62 7.18
N SER A 33 -0.81 -7.62 8.43
CA SER A 33 -1.07 -8.84 9.20
C SER A 33 -2.14 -9.70 8.55
N GLU A 34 -3.26 -9.10 8.12
CA GLU A 34 -4.33 -9.80 7.41
C GLU A 34 -3.87 -10.33 6.05
N THR A 35 -2.97 -9.60 5.36
CA THR A 35 -2.38 -10.04 4.09
C THR A 35 -1.59 -11.33 4.30
N PHE A 36 -0.66 -11.35 5.25
CA PHE A 36 0.15 -12.55 5.49
C PHE A 36 -0.64 -13.70 6.10
N LEU A 37 -1.66 -13.42 6.92
CA LEU A 37 -2.57 -14.47 7.41
C LEU A 37 -3.37 -15.10 6.27
N SER A 38 -3.85 -14.30 5.32
CA SER A 38 -4.55 -14.79 4.13
C SER A 38 -3.61 -15.57 3.21
N ALA A 39 -2.41 -15.04 3.00
CA ALA A 39 -1.38 -15.66 2.19
C ALA A 39 -0.98 -17.01 2.79
N LEU A 40 -0.74 -17.11 4.10
CA LEU A 40 -0.39 -18.38 4.77
C LEU A 40 -1.40 -19.49 4.46
N ARG A 41 -2.69 -19.17 4.46
CA ARG A 41 -3.76 -20.14 4.19
C ARG A 41 -3.81 -20.58 2.72
N ALA A 42 -3.53 -19.67 1.79
CA ALA A 42 -3.58 -19.92 0.35
C ALA A 42 -2.24 -20.39 -0.23
N TYR A 43 -1.14 -20.24 0.51
CA TYR A 43 0.21 -20.53 0.08
C TYR A 43 0.40 -21.98 -0.40
N PRO A 44 -0.14 -23.02 0.26
CA PRO A 44 0.01 -24.40 -0.22
C PRO A 44 -0.48 -24.65 -1.65
N ASP A 45 -1.44 -23.86 -2.12
CA ASP A 45 -2.05 -23.98 -3.45
C ASP A 45 -1.42 -23.03 -4.49
N LEU A 46 -0.44 -22.21 -4.09
CA LEU A 46 0.20 -21.26 -4.99
C LEU A 46 1.08 -22.02 -6.01
N PRO A 47 0.93 -21.78 -7.33
CA PRO A 47 1.79 -22.39 -8.34
C PRO A 47 3.27 -22.09 -8.09
N ALA A 48 4.13 -23.07 -8.36
CA ALA A 48 5.56 -22.98 -8.08
C ALA A 48 6.29 -21.90 -8.91
N ASP A 49 5.73 -21.52 -10.06
CA ASP A 49 6.20 -20.49 -10.98
C ASP A 49 5.52 -19.13 -10.79
N ALA A 50 4.63 -19.01 -9.79
CA ALA A 50 3.94 -17.76 -9.52
C ALA A 50 4.91 -16.67 -9.04
N ASN A 51 4.68 -15.44 -9.49
CA ASN A 51 5.33 -14.27 -8.90
C ASN A 51 4.74 -14.01 -7.50
N VAL A 52 5.46 -14.43 -6.47
CA VAL A 52 5.04 -14.33 -5.07
C VAL A 52 4.81 -12.87 -4.65
N GLU A 53 5.64 -11.93 -5.13
CA GLU A 53 5.48 -10.51 -4.81
C GLU A 53 4.18 -9.95 -5.40
N ALA A 54 3.92 -10.18 -6.69
CA ALA A 54 2.67 -9.76 -7.33
C ALA A 54 1.43 -10.38 -6.69
N TRP A 55 1.53 -11.65 -6.29
CA TRP A 55 0.47 -12.35 -5.56
C TRP A 55 0.19 -11.72 -4.19
N LEU A 56 1.23 -11.45 -3.39
CA LEU A 56 1.09 -10.78 -2.09
C LEU A 56 0.51 -9.37 -2.24
N VAL A 57 0.95 -8.59 -3.23
CA VAL A 57 0.41 -7.26 -3.52
C VAL A 57 -1.05 -7.33 -3.93
N THR A 58 -1.45 -8.38 -4.65
CA THR A 58 -2.86 -8.62 -4.99
C THR A 58 -3.71 -8.86 -3.75
N ILE A 59 -3.22 -9.64 -2.79
CA ILE A 59 -3.90 -9.86 -1.51
C ILE A 59 -3.98 -8.54 -0.72
N ALA A 60 -2.88 -7.80 -0.61
CA ALA A 60 -2.82 -6.51 0.08
C ALA A 60 -3.77 -5.47 -0.54
N HIS A 61 -3.88 -5.43 -1.87
CA HIS A 61 -4.82 -4.57 -2.58
C HIS A 61 -6.27 -4.85 -2.21
N ARG A 62 -6.68 -6.12 -2.17
CA ARG A 62 -8.04 -6.52 -1.77
C ARG A 62 -8.33 -6.09 -0.33
N ARG A 63 -7.38 -6.30 0.58
CA ARG A 63 -7.46 -5.84 1.97
C ARG A 63 -7.62 -4.33 2.06
N ALA A 64 -6.85 -3.58 1.27
CA ALA A 64 -6.95 -2.13 1.24
C ALA A 64 -8.31 -1.63 0.74
N ILE A 65 -8.91 -2.28 -0.26
CA ILE A 65 -10.27 -1.96 -0.72
C ILE A 65 -11.29 -2.18 0.40
N ASP A 66 -11.18 -3.30 1.13
CA ASP A 66 -12.12 -3.64 2.19
C ASP A 66 -12.04 -2.67 3.37
N VAL A 67 -10.82 -2.30 3.79
CA VAL A 67 -10.59 -1.25 4.79
C VAL A 67 -11.18 0.09 4.34
N GLY A 68 -10.93 0.52 3.10
CA GLY A 68 -11.48 1.76 2.56
C GLY A 68 -13.01 1.78 2.53
N ARG A 69 -13.63 0.65 2.17
CA ARG A 69 -15.09 0.47 2.21
C ARG A 69 -15.63 0.54 3.64
N ALA A 70 -14.94 -0.06 4.61
CA ALA A 70 -15.34 -0.01 6.01
C ALA A 70 -15.24 1.43 6.57
N ARG A 71 -14.17 2.16 6.25
CA ARG A 71 -13.96 3.57 6.65
C ARG A 71 -15.06 4.48 6.13
N SER A 72 -15.45 4.32 4.86
CA SER A 72 -16.55 5.10 4.26
C SER A 72 -17.92 4.84 4.91
N ARG A 73 -18.11 3.70 5.58
CA ARG A 73 -19.38 3.33 6.23
C ARG A 73 -19.40 3.63 7.72
N ARG A 74 -18.25 3.96 8.33
CA ARG A 74 -18.19 4.34 9.75
C ARG A 74 -18.66 5.80 9.92
N PRO A 75 -19.60 6.10 10.83
CA PRO A 75 -19.87 7.48 11.23
C PRO A 75 -18.58 8.10 11.79
N MET A 76 -18.27 9.34 11.40
CA MET A 76 -17.10 10.08 11.90
C MET A 76 -17.21 10.20 13.43
N PRO A 77 -16.31 9.59 14.22
CA PRO A 77 -16.31 9.77 15.66
C PRO A 77 -15.95 11.22 16.00
N THR A 78 -16.77 11.88 16.81
CA THR A 78 -16.57 13.29 17.24
C THR A 78 -15.76 13.44 18.54
N ASP A 79 -15.10 12.39 19.03
CA ASP A 79 -14.29 12.48 20.26
C ASP A 79 -12.79 12.23 20.04
N THR A 80 -12.02 13.03 20.77
CA THR A 80 -10.56 13.10 20.83
C THR A 80 -9.89 11.73 20.98
N LEU A 81 -8.89 11.48 20.14
CA LEU A 81 -8.06 10.28 20.14
C LEU A 81 -7.14 10.21 21.38
N PRO A 82 -6.88 9.00 21.94
CA PRO A 82 -5.89 8.83 22.99
C PRO A 82 -4.45 8.98 22.46
N GLU A 83 -3.57 9.34 23.39
CA GLU A 83 -2.17 9.68 23.19
C GLU A 83 -1.38 8.52 22.51
N ARG A 84 -0.61 8.88 21.48
CA ARG A 84 0.14 7.96 20.62
C ARG A 84 1.30 7.33 21.42
N PRO A 85 1.49 6.00 21.44
CA PRO A 85 2.68 5.40 22.03
C PRO A 85 3.94 5.86 21.28
N ALA A 86 5.01 6.12 22.03
CA ALA A 86 6.27 6.66 21.53
C ALA A 86 6.83 5.85 20.33
N ALA A 87 7.28 6.59 19.32
CA ALA A 87 7.85 6.07 18.10
C ALA A 87 9.11 5.23 18.38
N HIS A 88 9.01 3.92 18.20
CA HIS A 88 10.16 3.16 17.70
C HIS A 88 10.53 3.73 16.33
N ALA A 89 11.82 3.69 15.95
CA ALA A 89 12.36 4.28 14.73
C ALA A 89 11.72 3.69 13.46
N ASP A 90 10.50 4.14 13.16
CA ASP A 90 9.68 3.72 12.04
C ASP A 90 10.05 4.59 10.83
N PRO A 91 10.29 4.02 9.64
CA PRO A 91 10.29 4.78 8.40
C PRO A 91 9.08 5.74 8.26
N ALA A 92 7.94 5.44 8.88
CA ALA A 92 6.77 6.30 8.90
C ALA A 92 6.99 7.65 9.60
N THR A 93 7.88 7.74 10.59
CA THR A 93 8.27 8.98 11.27
C THR A 93 9.33 9.78 10.50
N ARG A 94 9.92 9.21 9.45
CA ARG A 94 11.04 9.81 8.72
C ARG A 94 10.61 10.90 7.74
N ASP A 95 9.34 10.90 7.32
CA ASP A 95 8.79 11.88 6.36
C ASP A 95 7.25 11.97 6.47
N PRO A 96 6.71 12.68 7.48
CA PRO A 96 5.27 12.90 7.63
C PRO A 96 4.66 13.63 6.42
N ASP A 97 5.44 14.48 5.74
CA ASP A 97 4.98 15.30 4.62
C ASP A 97 4.75 14.46 3.36
N LEU A 98 5.58 13.43 3.14
CA LEU A 98 5.36 12.45 2.07
C LEU A 98 4.02 11.72 2.23
N TRP A 99 3.65 11.32 3.45
CA TRP A 99 2.38 10.62 3.68
C TRP A 99 1.18 11.55 3.46
N ALA A 100 1.25 12.78 3.96
CA ALA A 100 0.22 13.79 3.71
C ALA A 100 0.07 14.06 2.21
N ALA A 101 1.16 14.15 1.46
CA ALA A 101 1.13 14.32 0.01
C ALA A 101 0.54 13.11 -0.72
N LEU A 102 0.86 11.87 -0.30
CA LEU A 102 0.26 10.65 -0.85
C LEU A 102 -1.25 10.59 -0.57
N GLU A 103 -1.69 11.00 0.61
CA GLU A 103 -3.11 11.05 0.98
C GLU A 103 -3.93 12.03 0.14
N ARG A 104 -3.31 13.07 -0.41
CA ARG A 104 -3.95 14.01 -1.34
C ARG A 104 -4.14 13.44 -2.75
N LEU A 105 -3.47 12.34 -3.11
CA LEU A 105 -3.60 11.74 -4.43
C LEU A 105 -4.94 10.99 -4.60
N PRO A 106 -5.55 11.02 -5.80
CA PRO A 106 -6.58 10.08 -6.19
C PRO A 106 -6.12 8.62 -5.98
N THR A 107 -7.03 7.77 -5.49
CA THR A 107 -6.74 6.38 -5.11
C THR A 107 -5.97 5.61 -6.18
N LYS A 108 -6.40 5.70 -7.45
CA LYS A 108 -5.75 4.98 -8.56
C LYS A 108 -4.33 5.47 -8.85
N GLN A 109 -4.04 6.76 -8.67
CA GLN A 109 -2.68 7.31 -8.83
C GLN A 109 -1.77 6.82 -7.71
N ARG A 110 -2.27 6.87 -6.46
CA ARG A 110 -1.56 6.38 -5.28
C ARG A 110 -1.24 4.89 -5.39
N GLN A 111 -2.22 4.08 -5.78
CA GLN A 111 -2.05 2.65 -6.02
C GLN A 111 -1.03 2.37 -7.12
N ALA A 112 -1.13 3.05 -8.27
CA ALA A 112 -0.20 2.85 -9.38
C ALA A 112 1.25 3.19 -8.98
N LEU A 113 1.46 4.27 -8.21
CA LEU A 113 2.77 4.61 -7.66
C LEU A 113 3.28 3.56 -6.67
N ALA A 114 2.45 3.14 -5.72
CA ALA A 114 2.83 2.17 -4.70
C ALA A 114 3.22 0.83 -5.34
N TYR A 115 2.39 0.30 -6.23
CA TYR A 115 2.65 -1.01 -6.84
C TYR A 115 3.83 -0.98 -7.81
N HIS A 116 4.04 0.13 -8.52
CA HIS A 116 5.18 0.23 -9.44
C HIS A 116 6.51 0.51 -8.73
N HIS A 117 6.56 1.53 -7.86
CA HIS A 117 7.82 2.00 -7.29
C HIS A 117 8.24 1.29 -6.01
N ILE A 118 7.29 0.71 -5.26
CA ILE A 118 7.59 0.01 -4.01
C ILE A 118 7.65 -1.49 -4.25
N ALA A 119 6.66 -2.05 -4.96
CA ALA A 119 6.58 -3.49 -5.23
C ALA A 119 7.11 -3.90 -6.61
N GLY A 120 7.68 -2.98 -7.38
CA GLY A 120 8.35 -3.29 -8.65
C GLY A 120 7.46 -3.86 -9.75
N LEU A 121 6.13 -3.82 -9.60
CA LEU A 121 5.23 -4.48 -10.55
C LEU A 121 5.23 -3.78 -11.92
N PRO A 122 5.16 -4.55 -13.02
CA PRO A 122 5.00 -3.99 -14.35
C PRO A 122 3.59 -3.40 -14.52
N PHE A 123 3.47 -2.36 -15.34
CA PHE A 123 2.17 -1.69 -15.56
C PHE A 123 1.07 -2.61 -16.10
N ALA A 124 1.43 -3.73 -16.75
CA ALA A 124 0.46 -4.74 -17.17
C ALA A 124 -0.28 -5.34 -15.97
N GLU A 125 0.46 -5.86 -14.99
CA GLU A 125 -0.10 -6.42 -13.75
C GLU A 125 -0.82 -5.35 -12.93
N ILE A 126 -0.28 -4.13 -12.86
CA ILE A 126 -0.93 -3.03 -12.14
C ILE A 126 -2.28 -2.69 -12.77
N GLY A 127 -2.37 -2.62 -14.09
CA GLY A 127 -3.60 -2.34 -14.81
C GLY A 127 -4.69 -3.35 -14.46
N GLU A 128 -4.36 -4.64 -14.58
CA GLU A 128 -5.26 -5.73 -14.19
C GLU A 128 -5.69 -5.62 -12.72
N LEU A 129 -4.73 -5.37 -11.83
CA LEU A 129 -4.97 -5.31 -10.39
C LEU A 129 -5.94 -4.19 -10.01
N ILE A 130 -5.78 -2.99 -10.57
CA ILE A 130 -6.63 -1.81 -10.24
C ILE A 130 -7.85 -1.65 -11.16
N GLY A 131 -8.08 -2.62 -12.06
CA GLY A 131 -9.23 -2.64 -12.98
C GLY A 131 -9.16 -1.58 -14.08
N ASN A 132 -8.01 -1.44 -14.74
CA ASN A 132 -7.73 -0.46 -15.81
C ASN A 132 -6.79 -1.05 -16.88
N SER A 133 -6.55 -0.33 -17.99
CA SER A 133 -5.52 -0.72 -18.96
C SER A 133 -4.10 -0.45 -18.45
N PRO A 134 -3.07 -1.14 -19.00
CA PRO A 134 -1.67 -0.87 -18.66
C PRO A 134 -1.25 0.58 -18.94
N ASP A 135 -1.74 1.16 -20.03
CA ASP A 135 -1.48 2.56 -20.38
C ASP A 135 -2.13 3.53 -19.39
N ALA A 136 -3.35 3.23 -18.92
CA ALA A 136 -4.01 4.02 -17.90
C ALA A 136 -3.28 3.91 -16.55
N ALA A 137 -2.74 2.74 -16.19
CA ALA A 137 -1.92 2.57 -15.00
C ALA A 137 -0.61 3.39 -15.08
N ARG A 138 0.09 3.33 -16.23
CA ARG A 138 1.29 4.15 -16.48
C ARG A 138 0.98 5.64 -16.36
N ARG A 139 -0.11 6.09 -16.97
CA ARG A 139 -0.53 7.48 -16.91
C ARG A 139 -0.88 7.90 -15.49
N ALA A 140 -1.60 7.07 -14.74
CA ALA A 140 -1.92 7.32 -13.34
C ALA A 140 -0.66 7.46 -12.47
N ALA A 141 0.36 6.62 -12.69
CA ALA A 141 1.65 6.76 -11.99
C ALA A 141 2.36 8.08 -12.35
N ALA A 142 2.41 8.44 -13.64
CA ALA A 142 3.02 9.69 -14.09
C ALA A 142 2.32 10.94 -13.51
N ASP A 143 0.99 10.96 -13.55
CA ASP A 143 0.17 12.06 -13.00
C ASP A 143 0.30 12.13 -11.47
N GLY A 144 0.34 10.97 -10.80
CA GLY A 144 0.59 10.88 -9.37
C GLY A 144 1.96 11.45 -8.99
N LEU A 145 3.02 11.09 -9.72
CA LEU A 145 4.38 11.61 -9.46
C LEU A 145 4.47 13.12 -9.67
N LYS A 146 3.81 13.65 -10.71
CA LYS A 146 3.70 15.10 -10.93
C LYS A 146 3.01 15.80 -9.76
N THR A 147 1.94 15.20 -9.25
CA THR A 147 1.16 15.74 -8.13
C THR A 147 1.94 15.68 -6.82
N LEU A 148 2.64 14.57 -6.52
CA LEU A 148 3.54 14.47 -5.36
C LEU A 148 4.62 15.53 -5.38
N ARG A 149 5.28 15.73 -6.52
CA ARG A 149 6.31 16.78 -6.66
C ARG A 149 5.79 18.18 -6.40
N LYS A 150 4.49 18.43 -6.61
CA LYS A 150 3.88 19.72 -6.30
C LYS A 150 3.70 19.86 -4.78
N TYR A 151 3.01 18.90 -4.15
CA TYR A 151 2.68 19.00 -2.72
C TYR A 151 3.91 18.89 -1.81
N TYR A 152 4.86 18.01 -2.14
CA TYR A 152 6.07 17.84 -1.35
C TYR A 152 6.96 19.09 -1.34
N ARG A 153 6.96 19.87 -2.43
CA ARG A 153 7.72 21.13 -2.51
C ARG A 153 7.01 22.30 -1.86
N GLU A 154 5.68 22.28 -1.81
CA GLU A 154 4.89 23.30 -1.11
C GLU A 154 5.05 23.13 0.40
N ASP A 155 5.03 21.88 0.89
CA ASP A 155 5.16 21.57 2.32
C ASP A 155 6.62 21.75 2.84
N GLU A 156 7.67 21.60 2.00
CA GLU A 156 9.07 21.90 2.36
C GLU A 156 9.35 23.42 2.53
N THR A 157 8.47 24.27 2.01
CA THR A 157 8.61 25.74 2.05
C THR A 157 7.74 26.46 3.07
N ALA A 158 6.92 25.72 3.83
CA ALA A 158 5.98 26.23 4.83
C ALA A 158 6.51 26.04 6.26
#